data_AF-A0A2V5Z9E6-F1
#
_entry.id   AF-A0A2V5Z9E6-F1
#
_cell.length_a   1.000
_cell.length_b   1.000
_cell.length_c   1.000
_cell.angle_alpha   90.00
_cell.angle_beta   90.00
_cell.angle_gamma   90.00
#
_symmetry.space_group_name_H-M   'P 1'
#
loop_
_entity.id
_entity.type
_entity.pdbx_description
1 polymer ?
#
loop_
_entity_poly.entity_id
_entity_poly.type
_entity_poly.pdbx_seq_one_letter_code
_entity_poly.pdbx_strand_id
1 'polypeptide(L)'
;MKTQLSKPSRTKARYTEEYKQEALELWRKSGRSAAKVAAELGIRAPLLYRWARPKRQANHSKAQLSTGRSVEELEAEIRRLRAENAKLLEQREVLKKSLGILSEVPPRGMPESSK
;
A
#
# COMPACT_ATOMS: atom_id res chain seq x y z
N MET A 1 -41.48 -32.26 -9.43
CA MET A 1 -41.11 -31.43 -8.26
C MET A 1 -39.60 -31.51 -8.06
N LYS A 2 -38.89 -30.38 -8.02
CA LYS A 2 -37.44 -30.34 -7.78
C LYS A 2 -37.19 -29.43 -6.58
N THR A 3 -36.97 -30.03 -5.42
CA THR A 3 -36.66 -29.35 -4.16
C THR A 3 -35.23 -28.85 -4.23
N GLN A 4 -35.03 -27.54 -4.36
CA GLN A 4 -33.73 -26.90 -4.20
C GLN A 4 -33.46 -26.77 -2.70
N LEU A 5 -32.61 -27.65 -2.15
CA LEU A 5 -32.12 -27.53 -0.77
C LEU A 5 -31.04 -26.45 -0.73
N SER A 6 -31.40 -25.24 -0.26
CA SER A 6 -30.46 -24.14 -0.08
C SER A 6 -29.42 -24.47 1.00
N LYS A 7 -28.15 -24.47 0.63
CA LYS A 7 -27.01 -24.75 1.52
C LYS A 7 -26.84 -23.60 2.52
N PRO A 8 -26.72 -23.86 3.84
CA PRO A 8 -26.59 -22.79 4.82
C PRO A 8 -25.35 -21.94 4.55
N SER A 9 -25.51 -20.62 4.50
CA SER A 9 -24.43 -19.68 4.26
C SER A 9 -23.45 -19.72 5.43
N ARG A 10 -22.18 -20.05 5.18
CA ARG A 10 -21.15 -20.03 6.24
C ARG A 10 -20.99 -18.62 6.80
N THR A 11 -21.25 -18.46 8.10
CA THR A 11 -20.97 -17.24 8.85
C THR A 11 -19.49 -16.91 8.74
N LYS A 12 -19.17 -15.66 8.36
CA LYS A 12 -17.78 -15.20 8.23
C LYS A 12 -17.20 -14.97 9.62
N ALA A 13 -16.19 -15.74 10.00
CA ALA A 13 -15.41 -15.46 11.21
C ALA A 13 -14.80 -14.06 11.14
N ARG A 14 -14.94 -13.30 12.24
CA ARG A 14 -14.32 -11.98 12.39
C ARG A 14 -13.05 -12.15 13.22
N TYR A 15 -11.96 -11.60 12.71
CA TYR A 15 -10.65 -11.57 13.37
C TYR A 15 -10.31 -10.12 13.70
N THR A 16 -9.76 -9.89 14.90
CA THR A 16 -9.24 -8.59 15.32
C THR A 16 -8.07 -8.16 14.43
N GLU A 17 -7.75 -6.87 14.38
CA GLU A 17 -6.69 -6.40 13.48
C GLU A 17 -5.31 -6.81 14.01
N GLU A 18 -5.16 -6.82 15.33
CA GLU A 18 -3.97 -7.25 16.08
C GLU A 18 -3.63 -8.70 15.73
N TYR A 19 -4.63 -9.59 15.76
CA TYR A 19 -4.46 -11.00 15.41
C TYR A 19 -4.00 -11.19 13.96
N LYS A 20 -4.52 -10.37 13.03
CA LYS A 20 -4.09 -10.44 11.62
C LYS A 20 -2.64 -10.02 11.47
N GLN A 21 -2.22 -8.96 12.16
CA GLN A 21 -0.84 -8.48 12.09
C GLN A 21 0.12 -9.52 12.67
N GLU A 22 -0.20 -10.08 13.83
CA GLU A 22 0.61 -11.12 14.45
C GLU A 22 0.73 -12.37 13.56
N ALA A 23 -0.38 -12.82 12.97
CA ALA A 23 -0.38 -13.95 12.04
C ALA A 23 0.47 -13.68 10.78
N LEU A 24 0.45 -12.45 10.26
CA LEU A 24 1.28 -12.04 9.13
C LEU A 24 2.76 -11.93 9.50
N GLU A 25 3.08 -11.40 10.68
CA GLU A 25 4.44 -11.35 11.18
C GLU A 25 5.02 -12.74 11.38
N LEU A 26 4.26 -13.64 12.03
CA LEU A 26 4.64 -15.02 12.22
C LEU A 26 4.93 -15.67 10.87
N TRP A 27 4.05 -15.48 9.89
CA TRP A 27 4.25 -16.01 8.55
C TRP A 27 5.53 -15.49 7.90
N ARG A 28 5.75 -14.17 7.90
CA ARG A 28 6.95 -13.54 7.32
C ARG A 28 8.25 -13.97 8.00
N LYS A 29 8.26 -14.04 9.34
CA LYS A 29 9.44 -14.44 10.14
C LYS A 29 9.74 -15.92 10.02
N SER A 30 8.72 -16.76 9.81
CA SER A 30 8.88 -18.22 9.81
C SER A 30 9.59 -18.78 8.57
N GLY A 31 9.56 -18.08 7.44
CA GLY A 31 10.00 -18.62 6.14
C GLY A 31 9.19 -19.83 5.64
N ARG A 32 8.09 -20.18 6.33
CA ARG A 32 7.24 -21.35 6.02
C ARG A 32 6.14 -20.98 5.04
N SER A 33 5.56 -21.98 4.39
CA SER A 33 4.39 -21.77 3.51
C SER A 33 3.18 -21.30 4.32
N ALA A 34 2.31 -20.50 3.69
CA ALA A 34 1.08 -20.03 4.31
C ALA A 34 0.19 -21.19 4.79
N ALA A 35 0.24 -22.36 4.12
CA ALA A 35 -0.52 -23.53 4.50
C ALA A 35 -0.09 -24.07 5.88
N LYS A 36 1.21 -24.14 6.14
CA LYS A 36 1.75 -24.62 7.41
C LYS A 36 1.42 -23.67 8.56
N VAL A 37 1.64 -22.37 8.35
CA VAL A 37 1.34 -21.33 9.36
C VAL A 37 -0.17 -21.25 9.61
N ALA A 38 -1.00 -21.35 8.58
CA ALA A 38 -2.45 -21.33 8.76
C ALA A 38 -2.98 -22.56 9.51
N ALA A 39 -2.38 -23.74 9.30
CA ALA A 39 -2.73 -24.94 10.05
C ALA A 39 -2.40 -24.79 11.54
N GLU A 40 -1.23 -24.23 11.88
CA GLU A 40 -0.83 -23.93 13.26
C GLU A 40 -1.78 -22.92 13.92
N LEU A 41 -2.23 -21.91 13.17
CA LEU A 41 -3.17 -20.89 13.65
C LEU A 41 -4.65 -21.32 13.60
N GLY A 42 -4.96 -22.51 13.08
CA GLY A 42 -6.34 -22.97 12.91
C GLY A 42 -7.17 -22.15 11.91
N ILE A 43 -6.53 -21.45 10.97
CA ILE A 43 -7.19 -20.61 9.96
C ILE A 43 -7.05 -21.20 8.55
N ARG A 44 -7.80 -20.65 7.60
CA ARG A 44 -7.70 -21.05 6.19
C ARG A 44 -6.47 -20.38 5.57
N ALA A 45 -5.60 -21.14 4.90
CA ALA A 45 -4.41 -20.60 4.23
C ALA A 45 -4.66 -19.40 3.28
N PRO A 46 -5.75 -19.35 2.48
CA PRO A 46 -6.08 -18.18 1.66
C PRO A 46 -6.27 -16.87 2.45
N LEU A 47 -6.54 -16.96 3.75
CA LEU A 47 -6.79 -15.81 4.61
C LEU A 47 -5.52 -15.01 4.87
N LEU A 48 -4.38 -15.69 5.08
CA LEU A 48 -3.07 -15.05 5.20
C LEU A 48 -2.70 -14.26 3.93
N TYR A 49 -2.91 -14.85 2.75
CA TYR A 49 -2.70 -14.14 1.49
C TYR A 49 -3.63 -12.93 1.33
N ARG A 50 -4.89 -13.05 1.78
CA ARG A 50 -5.86 -11.94 1.72
C ARG A 50 -5.48 -10.80 2.67
N TRP A 51 -4.94 -11.09 3.84
CA TRP A 51 -4.45 -10.09 4.78
C TRP A 51 -3.13 -9.47 4.34
N ALA A 52 -2.25 -10.25 3.70
CA ALA A 52 -0.97 -9.77 3.18
C ALA A 52 -1.12 -8.88 1.95
N ARG A 53 -2.23 -8.99 1.21
CA ARG A 53 -2.52 -8.09 0.10
C ARG A 53 -2.69 -6.68 0.67
N PRO A 54 -1.95 -5.67 0.17
CA PRO A 54 -2.26 -4.28 0.49
C PRO A 54 -3.73 -4.07 0.13
N LYS A 55 -4.50 -3.46 1.04
CA LYS A 55 -5.88 -3.08 0.79
C LYS A 55 -5.90 -2.12 -0.40
N ARG A 56 -5.89 -2.64 -1.63
CA ARG A 56 -6.41 -1.91 -2.78
C ARG A 56 -7.81 -1.51 -2.35
N GLN A 57 -8.12 -0.23 -2.41
CA GLN A 57 -9.40 0.35 -2.04
C GLN A 57 -10.51 -0.22 -2.95
N ALA A 58 -10.81 -1.50 -2.79
CA ALA A 58 -11.93 -2.18 -3.37
C ALA A 58 -12.97 -2.19 -2.25
N ASN A 59 -13.69 -1.06 -2.14
CA ASN A 59 -15.11 -0.99 -1.83
C ASN A 59 -15.48 0.48 -1.66
N HIS A 60 -16.08 1.04 -2.71
CA HIS A 60 -17.11 2.06 -2.59
C HIS A 60 -18.21 1.52 -1.68
N SER A 61 -18.04 1.63 -0.37
CA SER A 61 -19.04 1.28 0.63
C SER A 61 -18.72 2.02 1.91
N LYS A 62 -18.97 3.33 1.89
CA LYS A 62 -19.65 4.06 2.97
C LYS A 62 -19.27 3.65 4.40
N ALA A 63 -18.02 3.86 4.81
CA ALA A 63 -17.61 4.11 6.20
C ALA A 63 -16.07 4.06 6.33
N GLN A 64 -15.40 5.20 6.12
CA GLN A 64 -14.20 5.63 6.85
C GLN A 64 -13.58 6.83 6.12
N LEU A 65 -14.17 8.01 6.35
CA LEU A 65 -13.42 9.25 6.40
C LEU A 65 -12.75 9.27 7.78
N SER A 66 -11.44 9.01 7.85
CA SER A 66 -10.56 9.53 8.91
C SER A 66 -9.12 9.02 8.79
N THR A 67 -8.41 9.40 7.71
CA THR A 67 -6.92 9.51 7.66
C THR A 67 -6.36 9.90 6.29
N GLY A 68 -7.19 10.08 5.26
CA GLY A 68 -6.74 10.66 4.00
C GLY A 68 -6.82 12.18 4.07
N ARG A 69 -5.68 12.87 3.95
CA ARG A 69 -5.66 14.31 3.62
C ARG A 69 -6.62 14.56 2.46
N SER A 70 -7.35 15.67 2.50
CA SER A 70 -8.23 16.06 1.39
C SER A 70 -7.45 16.10 0.08
N VAL A 71 -8.10 15.80 -1.04
CA VAL A 71 -7.48 15.97 -2.38
C VAL A 71 -6.94 17.39 -2.52
N GLU A 72 -7.64 18.38 -1.98
CA GLU A 72 -7.23 19.78 -1.99
C GLU A 72 -5.98 20.06 -1.14
N GLU A 73 -5.83 19.39 0.02
CA GLU A 73 -4.62 19.47 0.84
C GLU A 73 -3.42 18.83 0.14
N LEU A 74 -3.64 17.72 -0.55
CA LEU A 74 -2.61 17.06 -1.35
C LEU A 74 -2.20 17.93 -2.55
N GLU A 75 -3.15 18.56 -3.23
CA GLU A 75 -2.87 19.49 -4.33
C GLU A 75 -2.13 20.74 -3.85
N ALA A 76 -2.51 21.30 -2.70
CA ALA A 76 -1.81 22.42 -2.08
C ALA A 76 -0.36 22.06 -1.76
N GLU A 77 -0.13 20.87 -1.20
CA GLU A 77 1.22 20.38 -0.89
C GLU A 77 2.03 20.11 -2.17
N ILE A 78 1.42 19.53 -3.21
CA ILE A 78 2.08 19.36 -4.51
C ILE A 78 2.51 20.71 -5.11
N ARG A 79 1.65 21.73 -5.05
CA ARG A 79 1.98 23.08 -5.54
C ARG A 79 3.15 23.67 -4.75
N ARG A 80 3.11 23.57 -3.42
CA ARG A 80 4.19 24.03 -2.53
C ARG A 80 5.51 23.34 -2.84
N LEU A 81 5.52 22.01 -2.90
CA LEU A 81 6.72 21.23 -3.17
C LEU A 81 7.30 21.49 -4.57
N ARG A 82 6.45 21.74 -5.57
CA ARG A 82 6.91 22.15 -6.92
C ARG A 82 7.60 23.51 -6.90
N ALA A 83 7.04 24.48 -6.17
CA ALA A 83 7.64 25.81 -6.03
C ALA A 83 8.99 25.75 -5.30
N GLU A 84 9.08 24.97 -4.23
CA GLU A 84 10.32 24.77 -3.48
C GLU A 84 11.41 24.07 -4.33
N ASN A 85 11.04 23.03 -5.07
CA ASN A 85 11.98 22.37 -5.98
C ASN A 85 12.48 23.33 -7.08
N ALA A 86 11.61 24.16 -7.65
CA ALA A 86 12.01 25.14 -8.66
C ALA A 86 13.04 26.12 -8.09
N LYS A 87 12.81 26.64 -6.89
CA LYS A 87 13.75 27.53 -6.19
C LYS A 87 15.09 26.86 -5.90
N LEU A 88 15.06 25.61 -5.41
CA LEU A 88 16.28 24.85 -5.13
C LEU A 88 17.08 24.54 -6.41
N LEU A 89 16.39 24.24 -7.51
CA LEU A 89 17.03 24.05 -8.80
C LEU A 89 17.70 25.34 -9.28
N GLU A 90 17.02 26.48 -9.20
CA GLU A 90 17.61 27.78 -9.55
C GLU A 90 18.85 28.09 -8.71
N GLN A 91 18.78 27.91 -7.39
CA GLN A 91 19.92 28.10 -6.49
C GLN A 91 21.09 27.17 -6.85
N ARG A 92 20.80 25.91 -7.16
CA ARG A 92 21.81 24.94 -7.59
C ARG A 92 22.45 25.36 -8.90
N GLU A 93 21.68 25.84 -9.88
CA GLU A 93 22.22 26.30 -11.16
C GLU A 93 23.08 27.55 -11.02
N VAL A 94 22.68 28.51 -10.17
CA VAL A 94 23.51 29.69 -9.84
C VAL A 94 24.83 29.25 -9.21
N LEU A 95 24.78 28.36 -8.21
CA LEU A 95 25.99 27.86 -7.56
C LEU A 95 26.90 27.11 -8.53
N LYS A 96 26.35 26.25 -9.39
CA LYS A 96 27.11 25.55 -10.43
C LYS A 96 27.80 26.51 -11.39
N LYS A 97 27.08 27.53 -11.87
CA LYS A 97 27.64 28.57 -12.75
C LYS A 97 28.79 29.30 -12.07
N SER A 98 28.63 29.69 -10.80
CA SER A 98 29.69 30.34 -10.02
C SER A 98 30.90 29.44 -9.78
N LEU A 99 30.70 28.13 -9.64
CA LEU A 99 31.76 27.14 -9.42
C LEU A 99 32.34 26.57 -10.72
N GLY A 100 31.85 26.97 -11.90
CA GLY A 100 32.29 26.43 -13.19
C GLY A 100 31.93 24.94 -13.40
N ILE A 101 30.96 24.41 -12.64
CA ILE A 101 30.56 22.99 -12.68
C ILE A 101 29.49 22.80 -13.76
N LEU A 102 29.87 22.22 -14.90
CA LEU A 102 28.93 21.75 -15.91
C LEU A 102 28.43 20.36 -15.50
N SER A 103 27.18 20.24 -15.03
CA SER A 103 26.60 18.92 -14.72
C SER A 103 25.36 18.67 -15.58
N GLU A 104 25.37 17.60 -16.37
CA GLU A 104 24.17 17.04 -16.98
C GLU A 104 23.13 16.68 -15.92
N VAL A 105 21.84 16.79 -16.26
CA VAL A 105 20.75 16.31 -15.42
C VAL A 105 20.82 14.78 -15.47
N PRO A 106 21.14 14.07 -14.37
CA PRO A 106 21.11 12.62 -14.39
C PRO A 106 19.68 12.17 -14.75
N PRO A 107 19.51 11.20 -15.67
CA PRO A 107 18.20 10.74 -16.06
C PRO A 107 17.48 10.25 -14.81
N ARG A 108 16.39 10.93 -14.47
CA ARG A 108 15.55 10.61 -13.33
C ARG A 108 14.84 9.30 -13.67
N GLY A 109 15.46 8.18 -13.31
CA GLY A 109 14.88 6.85 -13.44
C GLY A 109 13.62 6.78 -12.57
N MET A 110 12.47 6.99 -13.18
CA MET A 110 11.22 6.45 -12.65
C MET A 110 11.32 4.93 -12.88
N PRO A 111 11.20 4.07 -11.85
CA PRO A 111 10.96 2.66 -12.13
C PRO A 111 9.62 2.58 -12.88
N GLU A 112 9.67 2.26 -14.17
CA GLU A 112 8.48 1.84 -14.90
C GLU A 112 7.83 0.73 -14.08
N SER A 113 6.59 0.98 -13.64
CA SER A 113 5.70 -0.07 -13.18
C SER A 113 5.38 -0.94 -14.39
N SER A 114 6.29 -1.85 -14.75
CA SER A 114 6.05 -2.82 -15.81
C SER A 114 5.09 -3.89 -15.30
N LYS A 115 4.24 -4.32 -16.23
CA LYS A 115 2.96 -4.99 -16.05
C LYS A 115 3.08 -6.48 -16.37
#